data_AF-A0A521GW44-F1
#
_entry.id   AF-A0A521GW44-F1
#
_cell.length_a   1.000
_cell.length_b   1.000
_cell.length_c   1.000
_cell.angle_alpha   90.00
_cell.angle_beta   90.00
_cell.angle_gamma   90.00
#
_symmetry.space_group_name_H-M   'P 1'
#
loop_
_entity.id
_entity.type
_entity.pdbx_description
1 polymer ?
#
loop_
_entity_poly.entity_id
_entity_poly.type
_entity_poly.pdbx_seq_one_letter_code
_entity_poly.pdbx_strand_id
1 'polypeptide(L)'
;RALCLSLFDDDALGRLAAWPRGRAAAAPASGGACLLDGGARELPPAPPARPLPRLQRWITVPFAACVLWIGAVQACDAVRGPEAQSHGGWPARAARAVAEPLQPFALVNPYGLFRVMTRERPELIVEGSNDGLEWKAYPFRWKPGEPLQAPRWVQPHMPRLDWRMWFAALSPQGNAEWLVPFLQRLLEGEPKVLDLLSSNPFPQQPPRCVRVLLYQYRFSTPAERAATGAWWQRELQGELLRLPPAVPR
;
A
#
# COMPACT_ATOMS: atom_id res chain seq x y z
N ARG A 1 -1.86 28.12 -6.78
CA ARG A 1 -2.68 27.45 -7.82
C ARG A 1 -2.54 25.95 -7.60
N ALA A 2 -3.38 25.36 -6.73
CA ALA A 2 -3.38 23.93 -6.45
C ALA A 2 -4.65 23.35 -7.10
N LEU A 3 -4.46 22.41 -8.02
CA LEU A 3 -5.55 21.65 -8.64
C LEU A 3 -5.93 20.52 -7.68
N CYS A 4 -7.02 20.71 -6.94
CA CYS A 4 -7.69 19.64 -6.20
C CYS A 4 -8.51 18.81 -7.20
N LEU A 5 -7.95 17.66 -7.62
CA LEU A 5 -8.70 16.64 -8.34
C LEU A 5 -9.43 15.76 -7.31
N SER A 6 -10.71 15.48 -7.57
CA SER A 6 -11.71 14.77 -6.74
C SER A 6 -12.36 15.55 -5.58
N LEU A 7 -13.02 16.66 -5.90
CA LEU A 7 -14.24 17.04 -5.19
C LEU A 7 -15.41 16.30 -5.86
N PHE A 8 -15.80 15.15 -5.33
CA PHE A 8 -17.16 14.67 -5.56
C PHE A 8 -18.06 15.54 -4.69
N ASP A 9 -18.93 16.31 -5.34
CA ASP A 9 -19.96 17.09 -4.67
C ASP A 9 -20.90 16.14 -3.91
N ASP A 10 -21.29 16.49 -2.69
CA ASP A 10 -22.24 15.70 -1.88
C ASP A 10 -23.55 15.50 -2.66
N ASP A 11 -23.89 16.46 -3.52
CA ASP A 11 -25.03 16.43 -4.43
C ASP A 11 -24.91 15.35 -5.53
N ALA A 12 -23.69 14.98 -5.93
CA ALA A 12 -23.44 13.90 -6.88
C ALA A 12 -23.51 12.53 -6.19
N LEU A 13 -23.04 12.43 -4.94
CA LEU A 13 -23.18 11.23 -4.10
C LEU A 13 -24.64 10.98 -3.69
N GLY A 14 -25.41 12.04 -3.39
CA GLY A 14 -26.84 11.95 -3.08
C GLY A 14 -27.69 11.38 -4.23
N ARG A 15 -27.32 11.67 -5.48
CA ARG A 15 -27.98 11.11 -6.68
C ARG A 15 -27.69 9.63 -6.89
N LEU A 16 -26.51 9.16 -6.48
CA LEU A 16 -26.14 7.74 -6.50
C LEU A 16 -26.74 6.97 -5.31
N ALA A 17 -26.92 7.63 -4.17
CA ALA A 17 -27.50 7.07 -2.96
C ALA A 17 -29.05 6.97 -2.98
N ALA A 18 -29.71 7.58 -3.97
CA ALA A 18 -31.15 7.44 -4.22
C ALA A 18 -31.53 6.07 -4.84
N TRP A 19 -31.04 5.00 -4.23
CA TRP A 19 -31.64 3.67 -4.33
C TRP A 19 -32.89 3.67 -3.44
N PRO A 20 -34.06 3.17 -3.88
CA PRO A 20 -35.30 3.36 -3.14
C PRO A 20 -35.29 2.52 -1.86
N ARG A 21 -34.81 3.10 -0.75
CA ARG A 21 -35.17 2.64 0.58
C ARG A 21 -36.53 3.23 0.89
N GLY A 22 -37.51 2.33 1.04
CA GLY A 22 -38.87 2.65 1.41
C GLY A 22 -38.93 3.59 2.61
N ARG A 23 -39.97 4.43 2.60
CA ARG A 23 -40.30 5.42 3.62
C ARG A 23 -40.11 4.85 5.03
N ALA A 24 -39.14 5.40 5.77
CA ALA A 24 -39.10 5.32 7.21
C ALA A 24 -39.24 6.74 7.76
N ALA A 25 -40.17 6.88 8.70
CA ALA A 25 -40.71 8.12 9.21
C ALA A 25 -39.69 9.01 9.92
N ALA A 26 -39.95 10.32 9.88
CA ALA A 26 -39.25 11.33 10.64
C ALA A 26 -39.34 11.06 12.15
N ALA A 27 -38.20 11.19 12.84
CA ALA A 27 -38.13 11.32 14.30
C ALA A 27 -37.42 12.65 14.66
N PRO A 28 -37.83 13.33 15.74
CA PRO A 28 -37.47 14.72 15.99
C PRO A 28 -36.08 14.89 16.59
N ALA A 29 -35.54 16.08 16.36
CA ALA A 29 -34.24 16.54 16.83
C ALA A 29 -34.14 16.57 18.36
N SER A 30 -33.05 16.03 18.90
CA SER A 30 -32.61 16.32 20.26
C SER A 30 -31.10 16.51 20.32
N GLY A 31 -30.73 17.78 20.58
CA GLY A 31 -29.54 18.32 21.23
C GLY A 31 -28.26 17.47 21.34
N GLY A 32 -27.21 17.96 20.69
CA GLY A 32 -25.81 17.67 21.01
C GLY A 32 -24.98 18.90 20.70
N ALA A 33 -24.95 19.86 21.64
CA ALA A 33 -24.11 21.05 21.55
C ALA A 33 -22.63 20.65 21.69
N CYS A 34 -21.82 20.99 20.69
CA CYS A 34 -20.37 20.98 20.81
C CYS A 34 -19.87 22.43 20.73
N LEU A 35 -19.24 22.86 21.81
CA LEU A 35 -18.70 24.19 22.08
C LEU A 35 -17.58 24.55 21.10
N LEU A 36 -17.84 25.53 20.25
CA LEU A 36 -16.84 26.51 19.79
C LEU A 36 -17.46 27.88 19.98
N ASP A 37 -17.00 28.57 21.02
CA ASP A 37 -17.40 29.91 21.43
C ASP A 37 -16.75 30.94 20.50
N GLY A 38 -17.23 30.95 19.26
CA GLY A 38 -16.85 31.89 18.21
C GLY A 38 -18.03 31.95 17.26
N GLY A 39 -18.87 32.97 17.43
CA GLY A 39 -20.18 33.13 16.81
C GLY A 39 -20.33 32.35 15.51
N ALA A 40 -21.01 31.21 15.59
CA ALA A 40 -21.34 30.39 14.44
C ALA A 40 -22.27 31.19 13.55
N ARG A 41 -21.69 31.97 12.63
CA ARG A 41 -22.41 32.49 11.48
C ARG A 41 -22.81 31.26 10.69
N GLU A 42 -24.08 30.87 10.79
CA GLU A 42 -24.66 29.90 9.87
C GLU A 42 -24.31 30.38 8.46
N LEU A 43 -23.48 29.61 7.77
CA LEU A 43 -23.18 29.87 6.38
C LEU A 43 -24.51 29.79 5.63
N PRO A 44 -24.86 30.77 4.80
CA PRO A 44 -26.10 30.72 4.04
C PRO A 44 -26.13 29.41 3.25
N PRO A 45 -27.30 28.77 3.11
CA PRO A 45 -27.43 27.51 2.39
C PRO A 45 -26.78 27.67 1.02
N ALA A 46 -25.91 26.73 0.65
CA ALA A 46 -25.23 26.76 -0.62
C ALA A 46 -26.29 26.93 -1.73
N PRO A 47 -26.11 27.87 -2.67
CA PRO A 47 -27.07 28.07 -3.73
C PRO A 47 -27.23 26.75 -4.50
N PRO A 48 -28.45 26.39 -4.94
CA PRO A 48 -28.68 25.15 -5.65
C PRO A 48 -27.75 25.08 -6.87
N ALA A 49 -27.08 23.95 -7.03
CA ALA A 49 -26.14 23.73 -8.12
C ALA A 49 -26.83 24.04 -9.46
N ARG A 50 -26.42 25.14 -10.11
CA ARG A 50 -27.02 25.55 -11.37
C ARG A 50 -26.67 24.48 -12.41
N PRO A 51 -27.68 23.91 -13.12
CA PRO A 51 -27.39 22.98 -14.19
C PRO A 51 -26.49 23.66 -15.22
N LEU A 52 -25.37 23.00 -15.56
CA LEU A 52 -24.50 23.51 -16.62
C LEU A 52 -25.32 23.76 -17.89
N PRO A 53 -25.12 24.90 -18.58
CA PRO A 53 -25.83 25.21 -19.82
C PRO A 53 -25.65 24.08 -20.84
N ARG A 54 -26.66 23.85 -21.70
CA ARG A 54 -26.70 22.70 -22.63
C ARG A 54 -25.40 22.54 -23.43
N LEU A 55 -24.83 23.64 -23.93
CA LEU A 55 -23.57 23.65 -24.68
C LEU A 55 -22.37 23.12 -23.88
N GLN A 56 -22.29 23.45 -22.59
CA GLN A 56 -21.19 23.00 -21.74
C GLN A 56 -21.28 21.49 -21.46
N ARG A 57 -22.48 20.90 -21.45
CA ARG A 57 -22.66 19.44 -21.35
C ARG A 57 -22.14 18.70 -22.58
N TRP A 58 -22.33 19.26 -23.77
CA TRP A 58 -21.82 18.69 -25.02
C TRP A 58 -20.29 18.67 -25.11
N ILE A 59 -19.59 19.43 -24.26
CA ILE A 59 -18.12 19.43 -24.18
C ILE A 59 -17.64 18.59 -22.99
N THR A 60 -18.22 18.81 -21.82
CA THR A 60 -17.76 18.19 -20.56
C THR A 60 -18.03 16.69 -20.51
N VAL A 61 -19.17 16.21 -21.02
CA VAL A 61 -19.53 14.80 -21.02
C VAL A 61 -18.59 13.96 -21.91
N PRO A 62 -18.37 14.29 -23.20
CA PRO A 62 -17.44 13.50 -24.01
C PRO A 62 -16.00 13.62 -23.51
N PHE A 63 -15.59 14.79 -23.01
CA PHE A 63 -14.26 14.94 -22.42
C PHE A 63 -14.07 14.02 -21.20
N ALA A 64 -15.02 14.01 -20.27
CA ALA A 64 -14.99 13.12 -19.11
C ALA A 64 -15.02 11.64 -19.54
N ALA A 65 -15.83 11.28 -20.53
CA ALA A 65 -15.87 9.93 -21.08
C ALA A 65 -14.51 9.51 -21.68
N CYS A 66 -13.84 10.39 -22.42
CA CYS A 66 -12.49 10.15 -22.95
C CYS A 66 -11.46 9.94 -21.83
N VAL A 67 -11.47 10.79 -20.80
CA VAL A 67 -10.55 10.66 -19.65
C VAL A 67 -10.80 9.34 -18.90
N LEU A 68 -12.06 9.00 -18.62
CA LEU A 68 -12.42 7.75 -17.95
C LEU A 68 -12.04 6.53 -18.79
N TRP A 69 -12.23 6.58 -20.11
CA TRP A 69 -11.84 5.51 -21.01
C TRP A 69 -10.32 5.31 -21.05
N ILE A 70 -9.54 6.40 -21.21
CA ILE A 70 -8.07 6.32 -21.16
C ILE A 70 -7.61 5.77 -19.79
N GLY A 71 -8.19 6.27 -18.70
CA GLY A 71 -7.89 5.78 -17.35
C GLY A 71 -8.22 4.30 -17.15
N ALA A 72 -9.36 3.84 -17.66
CA ALA A 72 -9.76 2.43 -17.61
C ALA A 72 -8.82 1.52 -18.42
N VAL A 73 -8.40 1.96 -19.61
CA VAL A 73 -7.41 1.24 -20.43
C VAL A 73 -6.07 1.17 -19.70
N GLN A 74 -5.57 2.28 -19.17
CA GLN A 74 -4.31 2.32 -18.41
C GLN A 74 -4.36 1.40 -17.18
N ALA A 75 -5.47 1.39 -16.44
CA ALA A 75 -5.68 0.49 -15.32
C ALA A 75 -5.68 -0.99 -15.75
N CYS A 76 -6.34 -1.32 -16.86
CA CYS A 76 -6.34 -2.66 -17.41
C CYS A 76 -4.94 -3.12 -17.85
N ASP A 77 -4.20 -2.24 -18.51
CA ASP A 77 -2.83 -2.51 -18.96
C ASP A 77 -1.86 -2.68 -17.79
N ALA A 78 -2.09 -1.98 -16.67
CA ALA A 78 -1.33 -2.16 -15.43
C ALA A 78 -1.55 -3.55 -14.81
N VAL A 79 -2.78 -4.06 -14.82
CA VAL A 79 -3.12 -5.39 -14.26
C VAL A 79 -2.57 -6.52 -15.11
N ARG A 80 -2.61 -6.39 -16.45
CA ARG A 80 -2.15 -7.46 -17.36
C ARG A 80 -0.62 -7.50 -17.55
N GLY A 81 0.09 -6.49 -17.05
CA GLY A 81 1.55 -6.41 -17.12
C GLY A 81 2.10 -6.03 -18.51
N PRO A 82 3.42 -5.81 -18.61
CA PRO A 82 4.06 -5.26 -19.81
C PRO A 82 3.99 -6.15 -21.06
N GLU A 83 3.87 -7.47 -20.93
CA GLU A 83 3.69 -8.38 -22.08
C GLU A 83 2.31 -8.25 -22.73
N ALA A 84 1.26 -7.95 -21.98
CA ALA A 84 -0.06 -7.68 -22.56
C ALA A 84 -0.11 -6.31 -23.23
N GLN A 85 0.81 -5.40 -22.88
CA GLN A 85 0.84 -4.06 -23.44
C GLN A 85 1.28 -4.06 -24.91
N SER A 86 2.17 -4.96 -25.33
CA SER A 86 2.59 -5.09 -26.74
C SER A 86 1.50 -5.71 -27.65
N HIS A 87 0.61 -6.54 -27.09
CA HIS A 87 -0.45 -7.24 -27.83
C HIS A 87 -1.86 -6.65 -27.63
N GLY A 88 -1.95 -5.43 -27.08
CA GLY A 88 -3.22 -4.76 -26.85
C GLY A 88 -4.06 -4.61 -28.13
N GLY A 89 -5.35 -4.93 -28.02
CA GLY A 89 -6.32 -4.74 -29.11
C GLY A 89 -6.51 -3.26 -29.48
N TRP A 90 -7.29 -3.00 -30.52
CA TRP A 90 -7.50 -1.65 -31.06
C TRP A 90 -7.89 -0.56 -30.01
N PRO A 91 -8.66 -0.84 -28.93
CA PRO A 91 -9.00 0.20 -27.95
C PRO A 91 -7.78 0.67 -27.16
N ALA A 92 -6.86 -0.25 -26.82
CA ALA A 92 -5.65 0.09 -26.10
C ALA A 92 -4.71 0.94 -26.96
N ARG A 93 -4.58 0.61 -28.25
CA ARG A 93 -3.78 1.38 -29.21
C ARG A 93 -4.34 2.78 -29.41
N ALA A 94 -5.65 2.92 -29.55
CA ALA A 94 -6.30 4.22 -29.71
C ALA A 94 -6.15 5.10 -28.46
N ALA A 95 -6.30 4.52 -27.25
CA ALA A 95 -6.11 5.27 -26.00
C ALA A 95 -4.67 5.78 -25.84
N ARG A 96 -3.67 4.96 -26.20
CA ARG A 96 -2.25 5.37 -26.17
C ARG A 96 -1.93 6.44 -27.20
N ALA A 97 -2.43 6.31 -28.43
CA ALA A 97 -2.23 7.32 -29.47
C ALA A 97 -2.77 8.71 -29.05
N VAL A 98 -3.83 8.75 -28.25
CA VAL A 98 -4.35 9.98 -27.65
C VAL A 98 -3.54 10.42 -26.43
N ALA A 99 -3.12 9.48 -25.56
CA ALA A 99 -2.44 9.82 -24.31
C ALA A 99 -0.97 10.25 -24.51
N GLU A 100 -0.23 9.64 -25.44
CA GLU A 100 1.21 9.88 -25.67
C GLU A 100 1.54 11.36 -25.95
N PRO A 101 0.86 12.05 -26.89
CA PRO A 101 1.09 13.48 -27.12
C PRO A 101 0.72 14.37 -25.93
N LEU A 102 -0.17 13.88 -25.05
CA LEU A 102 -0.63 14.61 -23.87
C LEU A 102 0.27 14.39 -22.64
N GLN A 103 1.20 13.43 -22.68
CA GLN A 103 2.05 13.12 -21.54
C GLN A 103 2.93 14.29 -21.04
N PRO A 104 3.55 15.10 -21.92
CA PRO A 104 4.36 16.25 -21.49
C PRO A 104 3.56 17.30 -20.71
N PHE A 105 2.25 17.37 -20.93
CA PHE A 105 1.35 18.29 -20.24
C PHE A 105 0.85 17.74 -18.90
N ALA A 106 1.16 16.49 -18.58
CA ALA A 106 0.69 15.81 -17.38
C ALA A 106 -0.83 15.93 -17.18
N LEU A 107 -1.59 15.67 -18.25
CA LEU A 107 -3.05 15.66 -18.22
C LEU A 107 -3.63 14.26 -18.01
N VAL A 108 -3.02 13.23 -18.60
CA VAL A 108 -3.54 11.84 -18.57
C VAL A 108 -2.40 10.83 -18.40
N ASN A 109 -1.57 11.03 -17.37
CA ASN A 109 -0.45 10.14 -17.09
C ASN A 109 -0.84 9.01 -16.14
N PRO A 110 -0.16 7.86 -16.22
CA PRO A 110 -0.17 6.88 -15.14
C PRO A 110 0.59 7.46 -13.94
N TYR A 111 -0.12 8.11 -13.02
CA TYR A 111 0.46 8.65 -11.79
C TYR A 111 0.62 7.54 -10.76
N GLY A 112 1.86 7.18 -10.45
CA GLY A 112 2.17 6.27 -9.36
C GLY A 112 3.68 6.27 -9.10
N LEU A 113 4.08 6.47 -7.84
CA LEU A 113 5.48 6.49 -7.41
C LEU A 113 6.23 5.21 -7.78
N PHE A 114 5.50 4.13 -8.07
CA PHE A 114 6.03 2.82 -8.44
C PHE A 114 5.25 2.19 -9.59
N ARG A 115 5.11 2.91 -10.70
CA ARG A 115 4.39 2.43 -11.89
C ARG A 115 4.95 1.12 -12.45
N VAL A 116 6.26 0.95 -12.42
CA VAL A 116 6.94 -0.28 -12.82
C VAL A 116 7.56 -0.86 -11.56
N MET A 117 7.03 -2.01 -11.13
CA MET A 117 7.53 -2.76 -9.99
C MET A 117 8.37 -3.94 -10.44
N THR A 118 9.35 -4.31 -9.64
CA THR A 118 10.13 -5.54 -9.84
C THR A 118 9.23 -6.76 -9.60
N ARG A 119 9.48 -7.84 -10.36
CA ARG A 119 8.79 -9.13 -10.16
C ARG A 119 9.39 -9.92 -8.98
N GLU A 120 10.61 -9.59 -8.63
CA GLU A 120 11.34 -10.15 -7.50
C GLU A 120 11.63 -9.08 -6.46
N ARG A 121 11.79 -9.52 -5.22
CA ARG A 121 11.90 -8.64 -4.07
C ARG A 121 12.92 -9.22 -3.08
N PRO A 122 14.07 -8.57 -2.88
CA PRO A 122 14.95 -8.92 -1.78
C PRO A 122 14.23 -8.62 -0.46
N GLU A 123 14.35 -9.54 0.50
CA GLU A 123 13.77 -9.43 1.83
C GLU A 123 14.76 -9.87 2.89
N LEU A 124 14.83 -9.08 3.95
CA LEU A 124 15.59 -9.43 5.15
C LEU A 124 14.70 -10.23 6.10
N ILE A 125 15.21 -11.39 6.52
CA ILE A 125 14.63 -12.23 7.57
C ILE A 125 15.53 -12.12 8.78
N VAL A 126 14.97 -11.64 9.88
CA VAL A 126 15.67 -11.50 11.16
C VAL A 126 15.39 -12.73 11.99
N GLU A 127 16.43 -13.40 12.46
CA GLU A 127 16.31 -14.60 13.28
C GLU A 127 17.07 -14.45 14.58
N GLY A 128 16.49 -14.94 15.67
CA GLY A 128 17.15 -15.10 16.96
C GLY A 128 17.55 -16.54 17.21
N SER A 129 18.52 -16.75 18.09
CA SER A 129 18.90 -18.07 18.60
C SER A 129 19.41 -18.00 20.04
N ASN A 130 19.22 -19.07 20.81
CA ASN A 130 19.74 -19.21 22.18
C ASN A 130 21.04 -20.02 22.25
N ASP A 131 21.32 -20.83 21.24
CA ASP A 131 22.44 -21.78 21.18
C ASP A 131 23.33 -21.60 19.95
N GLY A 132 22.91 -20.78 18.98
CA GLY A 132 23.57 -20.59 17.69
C GLY A 132 23.29 -21.70 16.67
N LEU A 133 22.51 -22.72 17.03
CA LEU A 133 22.17 -23.88 16.20
C LEU A 133 20.73 -23.80 15.71
N GLU A 134 19.78 -23.62 16.63
CA GLU A 134 18.37 -23.44 16.32
C GLU A 134 18.03 -21.96 16.16
N TRP A 135 17.53 -21.60 14.99
CA TRP A 135 17.19 -20.22 14.65
C TRP A 135 15.70 -20.06 14.45
N LYS A 136 15.12 -19.02 15.06
CA LYS A 136 13.70 -18.70 14.96
C LYS A 136 13.53 -17.30 14.38
N ALA A 137 12.77 -17.21 13.29
CA ALA A 137 12.48 -15.95 12.65
C ALA A 137 11.54 -15.07 13.49
N TYR A 138 11.81 -13.77 13.52
CA TYR A 138 10.89 -12.76 14.00
C TYR A 138 9.89 -12.41 12.89
N PRO A 139 8.60 -12.78 13.02
CA PRO A 139 7.62 -12.48 11.99
C PRO A 139 7.23 -11.00 12.03
N PHE A 140 7.13 -10.40 10.86
CA PHE A 140 6.66 -9.02 10.68
C PHE A 140 5.16 -9.02 10.33
N ARG A 141 4.50 -7.88 10.50
CA ARG A 141 3.03 -7.80 10.40
C ARG A 141 2.53 -7.70 8.96
N TRP A 142 3.29 -7.03 8.10
CA TRP A 142 2.82 -6.59 6.78
C TRP A 142 3.77 -6.96 5.64
N LYS A 143 5.08 -7.00 5.86
CA LYS A 143 6.03 -7.43 4.82
C LYS A 143 5.98 -8.97 4.62
N PRO A 144 6.42 -9.47 3.45
CA PRO A 144 6.59 -10.90 3.23
C PRO A 144 7.50 -11.53 4.28
N GLY A 145 7.16 -12.75 4.65
CA GLY A 145 7.94 -13.58 5.58
C GLY A 145 7.68 -15.05 5.26
N GLU A 146 6.63 -15.61 5.84
CA GLU A 146 6.34 -17.03 5.63
C GLU A 146 5.80 -17.29 4.21
N PRO A 147 6.35 -18.26 3.44
CA PRO A 147 5.95 -18.50 2.04
C PRO A 147 4.47 -18.86 1.85
N LEU A 148 3.87 -19.53 2.84
CA LEU A 148 2.46 -19.91 2.85
C LEU A 148 1.53 -18.73 3.18
N GLN A 149 2.05 -17.60 3.64
CA GLN A 149 1.25 -16.45 4.04
C GLN A 149 0.90 -15.57 2.84
N ALA A 150 -0.40 -15.38 2.62
CA ALA A 150 -0.92 -14.46 1.61
C ALA A 150 -0.51 -13.00 1.92
N PRO A 151 -0.25 -12.18 0.88
CA PRO A 151 -0.12 -10.73 1.06
C PRO A 151 -1.38 -10.15 1.71
N ARG A 152 -1.19 -9.23 2.65
CA ARG A 152 -2.29 -8.55 3.34
C ARG A 152 -2.59 -7.21 2.68
N TRP A 153 -3.85 -6.78 2.77
CA TRP A 153 -4.24 -5.42 2.44
C TRP A 153 -3.87 -4.49 3.60
N VAL A 154 -3.02 -3.50 3.34
CA VAL A 154 -2.49 -2.59 4.38
C VAL A 154 -3.03 -1.17 4.28
N GLN A 155 -3.55 -0.74 3.12
CA GLN A 155 -4.05 0.63 2.95
C GLN A 155 -5.29 0.88 3.82
N PRO A 156 -5.39 2.02 4.53
CA PRO A 156 -4.56 3.23 4.45
C PRO A 156 -3.39 3.29 5.46
N HIS A 157 -3.14 2.22 6.22
CA HIS A 157 -2.05 2.16 7.18
C HIS A 157 -0.68 2.14 6.46
N MET A 158 0.30 2.85 7.01
CA MET A 158 1.67 2.91 6.48
C MET A 158 2.64 2.31 7.51
N PRO A 159 2.93 0.99 7.47
CA PRO A 159 3.75 0.35 8.48
C PRO A 159 5.20 0.78 8.35
N ARG A 160 5.64 1.67 9.26
CA ARG A 160 6.95 2.31 9.17
C ARG A 160 8.11 1.32 9.27
N LEU A 161 8.04 0.33 10.16
CA LEU A 161 9.11 -0.67 10.32
C LEU A 161 9.21 -1.57 9.08
N ASP A 162 8.12 -2.20 8.67
CA ASP A 162 8.06 -3.07 7.48
C ASP A 162 8.52 -2.34 6.20
N TRP A 163 8.16 -1.06 6.06
CA TRP A 163 8.62 -0.21 4.96
C TRP A 163 10.12 0.08 5.01
N ARG A 164 10.67 0.36 6.20
CA ARG A 164 12.12 0.53 6.38
C ARG A 164 12.87 -0.77 6.08
N MET A 165 12.33 -1.93 6.47
CA MET A 165 12.92 -3.24 6.15
C MET A 165 13.02 -3.47 4.64
N TRP A 166 12.03 -3.03 3.85
CA TRP A 166 12.09 -3.12 2.39
C TRP A 166 13.28 -2.32 1.82
N PHE A 167 13.50 -1.08 2.28
CA PHE A 167 14.68 -0.32 1.89
C PHE A 167 16.00 -0.92 2.39
N ALA A 168 16.02 -1.45 3.62
CA ALA A 168 17.19 -2.12 4.14
C ALA A 168 17.55 -3.37 3.33
N ALA A 169 16.58 -4.08 2.75
CA ALA A 169 16.87 -5.20 1.85
C ALA A 169 17.53 -4.74 0.53
N LEU A 170 17.18 -3.55 0.03
CA LEU A 170 17.76 -2.96 -1.18
C LEU A 170 19.17 -2.39 -0.94
N SER A 171 19.41 -1.81 0.24
CA SER A 171 20.72 -1.27 0.63
C SER A 171 20.97 -1.50 2.13
N PRO A 172 21.50 -2.68 2.52
CA PRO A 172 21.73 -2.99 3.93
C PRO A 172 22.73 -2.04 4.60
N GLN A 173 23.81 -1.71 3.89
CA GLN A 173 24.87 -0.82 4.38
C GLN A 173 24.36 0.61 4.60
N GLY A 174 23.58 1.15 3.65
CA GLY A 174 22.98 2.47 3.78
C GLY A 174 21.92 2.59 4.87
N ASN A 175 21.47 1.47 5.44
CA ASN A 175 20.45 1.40 6.49
C ASN A 175 21.00 0.89 7.83
N ALA A 176 22.31 0.67 7.95
CA ALA A 176 22.93 0.11 9.15
C ALA A 176 22.70 0.97 10.40
N GLU A 177 22.61 2.30 10.25
CA GLU A 177 22.41 3.28 11.32
C GLU A 177 21.18 3.02 12.20
N TRP A 178 20.14 2.41 11.63
CA TRP A 178 18.92 2.07 12.37
C TRP A 178 18.73 0.57 12.50
N LEU A 179 19.17 -0.20 11.49
CA LEU A 179 19.01 -1.65 11.47
C LEU A 179 19.83 -2.29 12.60
N VAL A 180 21.08 -1.87 12.81
CA VAL A 180 21.92 -2.44 13.87
C VAL A 180 21.35 -2.15 15.27
N PRO A 181 20.97 -0.90 15.63
CA PRO A 181 20.28 -0.64 16.90
C PRO A 181 18.99 -1.43 17.05
N PHE A 182 18.19 -1.58 15.98
CA PHE A 182 16.98 -2.41 16.01
C PHE A 182 17.31 -3.86 16.40
N LEU A 183 18.31 -4.48 15.79
CA LEU A 183 18.75 -5.84 16.13
C LEU A 183 19.32 -5.95 17.55
N GLN A 184 20.05 -4.93 18.01
CA GLN A 184 20.54 -4.87 19.40
C GLN A 184 19.38 -4.81 20.39
N ARG A 185 18.33 -4.02 20.12
CA ARG A 185 17.13 -3.98 20.97
C ARG A 185 16.40 -5.32 21.01
N LEU A 186 16.46 -6.14 19.94
CA LEU A 186 15.94 -7.51 19.97
C LEU A 186 16.78 -8.43 20.89
N LEU A 187 18.11 -8.29 20.89
CA LEU A 187 18.99 -9.00 21.83
C LEU A 187 18.77 -8.59 23.29
N GLU A 188 18.34 -7.35 23.52
CA GLU A 188 18.00 -6.85 24.86
C GLU A 188 16.57 -7.22 25.28
N GLY A 189 15.73 -7.70 24.35
CA GLY A 189 14.33 -8.01 24.63
C GLY A 189 13.45 -6.79 24.87
N GLU A 190 13.78 -5.63 24.29
CA GLU A 190 13.07 -4.37 24.51
C GLU A 190 11.58 -4.48 24.11
N PRO A 191 10.63 -4.36 25.06
CA PRO A 191 9.20 -4.59 24.81
C PRO A 191 8.64 -3.70 23.69
N LYS A 192 9.01 -2.42 23.67
CA LYS A 192 8.52 -1.47 22.64
C LYS A 192 8.95 -1.84 21.23
N VAL A 193 10.09 -2.52 21.07
CA VAL A 193 10.56 -2.98 19.77
C VAL A 193 9.89 -4.29 19.38
N LEU A 194 9.71 -5.19 20.33
CA LEU A 194 8.97 -6.45 20.12
C LEU A 194 7.51 -6.19 19.73
N ASP A 195 6.87 -5.15 20.26
CA ASP A 195 5.50 -4.74 19.91
C ASP A 195 5.35 -4.33 18.43
N LEU A 196 6.43 -3.89 17.77
CA LEU A 196 6.40 -3.57 16.34
C LEU A 196 6.28 -4.83 15.46
N LEU A 197 6.72 -5.97 15.96
CA LEU A 197 6.69 -7.26 15.28
C LEU A 197 5.33 -7.96 15.44
N SER A 198 5.08 -8.99 14.64
CA SER A 198 3.82 -9.75 14.72
C SER A 198 3.77 -10.67 15.95
N SER A 199 4.90 -11.23 16.36
CA SER A 199 5.02 -12.04 17.57
C SER A 199 6.47 -12.13 18.02
N ASN A 200 6.67 -12.49 19.29
CA ASN A 200 7.98 -12.75 19.86
C ASN A 200 8.23 -14.27 19.98
N PRO A 201 9.18 -14.86 19.22
CA PRO A 201 9.55 -16.27 19.33
C PRO A 201 10.35 -16.62 20.61
N PHE A 202 10.74 -15.61 21.40
CA PHE A 202 11.54 -15.74 22.62
C PHE A 202 10.83 -15.09 23.83
N PRO A 203 9.69 -15.63 24.30
CA PRO A 203 8.90 -14.98 25.34
C PRO A 203 9.49 -15.12 26.76
N GLN A 204 10.31 -16.13 27.04
CA GLN A 204 10.88 -16.34 28.38
C GLN A 204 12.14 -15.52 28.62
N GLN A 205 13.01 -15.43 27.62
CA GLN A 205 14.29 -14.73 27.71
C GLN A 205 14.69 -14.26 26.30
N PRO A 206 15.31 -13.09 26.14
CA PRO A 206 15.76 -12.64 24.83
C PRO A 206 16.81 -13.58 24.22
N PRO A 207 16.93 -13.62 22.88
CA PRO A 207 17.90 -14.48 22.22
C PRO A 207 19.33 -14.07 22.56
N ARG A 208 20.24 -15.05 22.58
CA ARG A 208 21.68 -14.80 22.72
C ARG A 208 22.33 -14.36 21.42
N CYS A 209 21.76 -14.70 20.28
CA CYS A 209 22.34 -14.39 18.98
C CYS A 209 21.22 -13.85 18.09
N VAL A 210 21.54 -12.87 17.25
CA VAL A 210 20.63 -12.44 16.18
C VAL A 210 21.39 -12.45 14.87
N ARG A 211 20.76 -12.97 13.82
CA ARG A 211 21.28 -12.92 12.45
C ARG A 211 20.24 -12.35 11.50
N VAL A 212 20.73 -11.85 10.37
CA VAL A 212 19.92 -11.35 9.27
C VAL A 212 20.27 -12.12 8.01
N LEU A 213 19.27 -12.78 7.45
CA LEU A 213 19.37 -13.50 6.18
C LEU A 213 18.74 -12.66 5.07
N LEU A 214 19.39 -12.63 3.91
CA LEU A 214 18.85 -12.05 2.69
C LEU A 214 18.26 -13.15 1.83
N TYR A 215 16.97 -13.02 1.54
CA TYR A 215 16.26 -13.91 0.64
C TYR A 215 15.74 -13.13 -0.57
N GLN A 216 15.78 -13.75 -1.73
CA GLN A 216 15.07 -13.25 -2.91
C GLN A 216 13.68 -13.88 -2.94
N TYR A 217 12.64 -13.04 -2.88
CA TYR A 217 11.25 -13.50 -2.98
C TYR A 217 10.69 -13.22 -4.38
N ARG A 218 9.83 -14.12 -4.85
CA ARG A 218 8.92 -13.87 -5.97
C ARG A 218 7.57 -14.48 -5.67
N PHE A 219 6.53 -14.02 -6.36
CA PHE A 219 5.25 -14.70 -6.30
C PHE A 219 5.33 -16.09 -6.94
N SER A 220 4.60 -17.03 -6.37
CA SER A 220 4.34 -18.32 -7.00
C SER A 220 3.46 -18.13 -8.23
N THR A 221 3.73 -18.92 -9.27
CA THR A 221 2.81 -19.08 -10.40
C THR A 221 1.55 -19.84 -9.97
N PRO A 222 0.45 -19.79 -10.75
CA PRO A 222 -0.75 -20.58 -10.45
C PRO A 222 -0.47 -22.07 -10.30
N ALA A 223 0.42 -22.64 -11.12
CA ALA A 223 0.80 -24.05 -11.04
C ALA A 223 1.59 -24.38 -9.76
N GLU A 224 2.61 -23.57 -9.43
CA GLU A 224 3.40 -23.72 -8.20
C GLU A 224 2.53 -23.59 -6.95
N ARG A 225 1.60 -22.62 -6.94
CA ARG A 225 0.67 -22.42 -5.83
C ARG A 225 -0.33 -23.55 -5.70
N ALA A 226 -0.82 -24.12 -6.81
CA ALA A 226 -1.69 -25.29 -6.78
C ALA A 226 -0.96 -26.52 -6.20
N ALA A 227 0.33 -26.68 -6.50
CA ALA A 227 1.14 -27.80 -6.01
C ALA A 227 1.56 -27.67 -4.55
N THR A 228 1.94 -26.47 -4.11
CA THR A 228 2.59 -26.24 -2.80
C THR A 228 1.72 -25.50 -1.78
N GLY A 229 0.66 -24.82 -2.23
CA GLY A 229 -0.09 -23.87 -1.41
C GLY A 229 0.64 -22.56 -1.12
N ALA A 230 1.93 -22.44 -1.46
CA ALA A 230 2.73 -21.26 -1.16
C ALA A 230 2.38 -20.08 -2.07
N TRP A 231 2.24 -18.90 -1.47
CA TRP A 231 2.06 -17.65 -2.17
C TRP A 231 3.37 -17.09 -2.72
N TRP A 232 4.46 -17.41 -2.03
CA TRP A 232 5.79 -16.95 -2.37
C TRP A 232 6.74 -18.12 -2.60
N GLN A 233 7.66 -17.93 -3.53
CA GLN A 233 8.90 -18.70 -3.61
C GLN A 233 10.01 -17.82 -3.05
N ARG A 234 10.93 -18.43 -2.29
CA ARG A 234 12.08 -17.73 -1.74
C ARG A 234 13.36 -18.53 -1.91
N GLU A 235 14.44 -17.83 -2.19
CA GLU A 235 15.78 -18.40 -2.30
C GLU A 235 16.74 -17.64 -1.38
N LEU A 236 17.52 -18.37 -0.58
CA LEU A 236 18.52 -17.77 0.30
C LEU A 236 19.69 -17.26 -0.54
N GLN A 237 19.94 -15.96 -0.47
CA GLN A 237 21.08 -15.33 -1.14
C GLN A 237 22.32 -15.29 -0.24
N GLY A 238 22.11 -15.21 1.08
CA GLY A 238 23.19 -15.30 2.06
C GLY A 238 22.84 -14.75 3.43
N GLU A 239 23.79 -14.85 4.34
CA GLU A 239 23.74 -14.21 5.66
C GLU A 239 24.47 -12.86 5.59
N LEU A 240 23.77 -11.77 5.91
CA LEU A 240 24.32 -10.41 5.81
C LEU A 240 25.06 -9.97 7.07
N LEU A 241 24.50 -10.30 8.23
CA LEU A 241 24.97 -9.81 9.52
C LEU A 241 24.62 -10.84 10.59
N ARG A 242 25.56 -11.05 11.50
CA ARG A 242 25.35 -11.75 12.76
C ARG A 242 25.85 -10.90 13.90
N LEU A 243 24.99 -10.69 14.90
CA LEU A 243 25.37 -10.06 16.14
C LEU A 243 25.60 -11.15 17.20
N PRO A 244 26.78 -11.14 17.86
CA PRO A 244 27.07 -12.04 18.96
C PRO A 244 26.22 -11.68 20.20
N PRO A 245 26.28 -12.48 21.27
CA PRO A 245 25.61 -12.16 22.53
C PRO A 245 25.89 -10.75 22.99
N ALA A 246 24.82 -10.06 23.40
CA ALA A 246 24.94 -8.79 24.09
C ALA A 246 25.89 -9.00 25.28
N VAL A 247 27.00 -8.27 25.27
CA VAL A 247 27.91 -8.27 26.42
C VAL A 247 27.13 -7.66 27.58
N PRO A 248 26.96 -8.36 28.71
CA PRO A 248 26.27 -7.78 29.86
C PRO A 248 26.99 -6.49 30.27
N ARG A 249 26.23 -5.40 30.43
CA ARG A 249 26.73 -4.13 30.97
C ARG A 249 26.98 -4.24 32.46
#